data_AF-A0AAD9JNN5-F1
#
_entry.id   AF-A0AAD9JNN5-F1
#
_cell.length_a   1.000
_cell.length_b   1.000
_cell.length_c   1.000
_cell.angle_alpha   90.00
_cell.angle_beta   90.00
_cell.angle_gamma   90.00
#
_symmetry.space_group_name_H-M   'P 1'
#
loop_
_entity.id
_entity.type
_entity.pdbx_description
1 polymer ?
#
loop_
_entity_poly.entity_id
_entity_poly.type
_entity_poly.pdbx_seq_one_letter_code
_entity_poly.pdbx_strand_id
1 'polypeptide(L)'
;MGTDFSMFASVCQAAKKCASFDAAAANIDDAKNLPMEDGIWIIAIVDSTNDNGNETATLGENILWRFMAMVDERGKLVGASAKDSSVTDLHNQAQDLYKQCLFAPLTWKPRRPRYLGFRNDDFFTELPLEEAGIQKISMFSGALGPDILPAELEQRRTCTTCHARGVPALFELCNYCKTVYYCSKDCLFTDFSHPNDVHGHIDWCAKMKNYNSLSEHLAALSFKFVKDTTDVNFHDRRLKQFLADHGVLNQGFWKWEYFEDEMPSFGELPLEANSVVLPVESVILESPPADGPIPAMENWGDYYEWRGFHEDSPIAILMQWPLTVYCILKHHAPKKYPEIQQALEKKETFTIHIVGVEKEADLVPLFWELGYLFPKINFNIVMIGNLISPKVNGKEQQGNRVKVTMVRTLYHKYEGPKPDLVIGFNAGLAAYSNWVDALRKLKMENLPVYFTDYCQYSVDCANFPIEGLGVGKMTKPAVNPFRSPIRKYCEEHQMPWYSNAFIFGIEYG
;
A
#
# COMPACT_ATOMS: atom_id res chain seq x y z
N MET A 1 14.33 -30.45 8.47
CA MET A 1 13.04 -29.92 7.96
C MET A 1 12.26 -31.12 7.47
N GLY A 2 11.04 -31.36 7.99
CA GLY A 2 10.23 -32.50 7.57
C GLY A 2 9.83 -32.36 6.11
N THR A 3 10.12 -33.37 5.30
CA THR A 3 9.70 -33.46 3.90
C THR A 3 8.18 -33.62 3.84
N ASP A 4 7.52 -32.60 3.30
CA ASP A 4 6.08 -32.47 3.27
C ASP A 4 5.44 -33.38 2.20
N PHE A 5 4.98 -34.56 2.62
CA PHE A 5 4.22 -35.49 1.78
C PHE A 5 2.88 -34.89 1.27
N SER A 6 2.44 -33.73 1.78
CA SER A 6 1.19 -33.08 1.34
C SER A 6 1.24 -32.61 -0.12
N MET A 7 2.41 -32.17 -0.59
CA MET A 7 2.57 -31.66 -1.96
C MET A 7 2.38 -32.77 -2.99
N PHE A 8 2.96 -33.95 -2.75
CA PHE A 8 2.81 -35.12 -3.63
C PHE A 8 1.35 -35.62 -3.66
N ALA A 9 0.70 -35.71 -2.50
CA ALA A 9 -0.71 -36.09 -2.41
C ALA A 9 -1.64 -35.10 -3.16
N SER A 10 -1.37 -33.79 -3.02
CA SER A 10 -2.09 -32.73 -3.73
C SER A 10 -1.91 -32.82 -5.25
N VAL A 11 -0.68 -33.02 -5.72
CA VAL A 11 -0.37 -33.21 -7.16
C VAL A 11 -1.05 -34.45 -7.72
N CYS A 12 -1.06 -35.57 -6.99
CA CYS A 12 -1.75 -36.79 -7.42
C CYS A 12 -3.26 -36.61 -7.50
N GLN A 13 -3.88 -35.92 -6.54
CA GLN A 13 -5.31 -35.63 -6.55
C GLN A 13 -5.67 -34.66 -7.68
N ALA A 14 -4.82 -33.66 -7.93
CA ALA A 14 -4.93 -32.70 -9.02
C ALA A 14 -4.80 -33.36 -10.40
N ALA A 15 -3.81 -34.23 -10.59
CA ALA A 15 -3.62 -34.97 -11.85
C ALA A 15 -4.84 -35.84 -12.19
N LYS A 16 -5.50 -36.44 -11.18
CA LYS A 16 -6.77 -37.16 -11.36
C LYS A 16 -7.91 -36.26 -11.85
N LYS A 17 -7.97 -35.01 -11.37
CA LYS A 17 -8.94 -34.00 -11.87
C LYS A 17 -8.63 -33.54 -13.29
N CYS A 18 -7.34 -33.50 -13.64
CA CYS A 18 -6.83 -33.07 -14.94
C CYS A 18 -7.01 -34.10 -16.07
N ALA A 19 -7.23 -35.38 -15.76
CA ALA A 19 -7.23 -36.47 -16.73
C ALA A 19 -8.35 -36.41 -17.79
N SER A 20 -9.31 -35.48 -17.65
CA SER A 20 -10.41 -35.27 -18.60
C SER A 20 -10.13 -34.21 -19.67
N PHE A 21 -8.99 -33.53 -19.63
CA PHE A 21 -8.62 -32.53 -20.63
C PHE A 21 -7.93 -33.20 -21.83
N ASP A 22 -8.52 -33.07 -23.01
CA ASP A 22 -7.91 -33.52 -24.26
C ASP A 22 -7.01 -32.40 -24.84
N ALA A 23 -5.73 -32.45 -24.50
CA ALA A 23 -4.74 -31.49 -24.97
C ALA A 23 -4.53 -31.51 -26.49
N ALA A 24 -4.94 -32.58 -27.18
CA ALA A 24 -4.84 -32.68 -28.64
C ALA A 24 -5.87 -31.80 -29.36
N ALA A 25 -6.95 -31.39 -28.68
CA ALA A 25 -8.02 -30.56 -29.27
C ALA A 25 -7.76 -29.05 -29.20
N ALA A 26 -6.84 -28.58 -28.34
CA ALA A 26 -6.57 -27.15 -28.15
C ALA A 26 -5.39 -26.69 -29.04
N ASN A 27 -5.66 -25.80 -30.00
CA ASN A 27 -4.62 -25.20 -30.83
C ASN A 27 -3.86 -24.15 -30.02
N ILE A 28 -2.53 -24.26 -29.94
CA ILE A 28 -1.70 -23.30 -29.21
C ILE A 28 -1.79 -21.88 -29.81
N ASP A 29 -2.09 -21.75 -31.10
CA ASP A 29 -2.31 -20.44 -31.74
C ASP A 29 -3.45 -19.65 -31.10
N ASP A 30 -4.42 -20.34 -30.47
CA ASP A 30 -5.53 -19.71 -29.76
C ASP A 30 -5.10 -19.16 -28.40
N ALA A 31 -3.95 -19.58 -27.87
CA ALA A 31 -3.45 -19.15 -26.57
C ALA A 31 -3.19 -17.63 -26.54
N LYS A 32 -2.80 -17.02 -27.67
CA LYS A 32 -2.60 -15.57 -27.76
C LYS A 32 -3.88 -14.77 -27.45
N ASN A 33 -5.05 -15.37 -27.66
CA ASN A 33 -6.34 -14.75 -27.38
C ASN A 33 -6.75 -14.92 -25.91
N LEU A 34 -6.03 -15.76 -25.15
CA LEU A 34 -6.27 -15.90 -23.72
C LEU A 34 -5.80 -14.63 -22.99
N PRO A 35 -6.55 -14.21 -21.95
CA PRO A 35 -6.10 -13.18 -21.03
C PRO A 35 -4.70 -13.50 -20.50
N MET A 36 -3.81 -12.52 -20.53
CA MET A 36 -2.45 -12.68 -20.03
C MET A 36 -2.41 -12.38 -18.53
N GLU A 37 -2.07 -13.37 -17.72
CA GLU A 37 -1.67 -13.17 -16.33
C GLU A 37 -0.27 -12.58 -16.28
N ASP A 38 -0.15 -11.44 -15.61
CA ASP A 38 1.12 -10.79 -15.40
C ASP A 38 1.87 -11.40 -14.19
N GLY A 39 2.32 -12.63 -14.41
CA GLY A 39 2.89 -13.50 -13.40
C GLY A 39 3.89 -14.46 -14.01
N ILE A 40 4.55 -15.19 -13.13
CA ILE A 40 5.55 -16.17 -13.51
C ILE A 40 4.98 -17.53 -13.14
N TRP A 41 4.76 -18.35 -14.15
CA TRP A 41 4.48 -19.74 -13.89
C TRP A 41 5.77 -20.53 -13.93
N ILE A 42 5.87 -21.50 -13.04
CA ILE A 42 7.02 -22.37 -12.87
C ILE A 42 6.54 -23.78 -13.14
N ILE A 43 7.14 -24.44 -14.12
CA ILE A 43 6.95 -25.87 -14.34
C ILE A 43 8.13 -26.63 -13.75
N ALA A 44 7.82 -27.69 -13.01
CA ALA A 44 8.81 -28.53 -12.35
C ALA A 44 8.40 -30.01 -12.39
N ILE A 45 9.40 -30.88 -12.47
CA ILE A 45 9.25 -32.31 -12.17
C ILE A 45 9.19 -32.45 -10.65
N VAL A 46 8.26 -33.25 -10.16
CA VAL A 46 8.09 -33.54 -8.74
C VAL A 46 8.71 -34.92 -8.47
N ASP A 47 9.90 -34.95 -7.88
CA ASP A 47 10.60 -36.20 -7.59
C ASP A 47 9.90 -37.01 -6.49
N SER A 48 9.84 -38.33 -6.68
CA SER A 48 9.26 -39.29 -5.73
C SER A 48 10.29 -39.88 -4.76
N THR A 49 11.53 -39.39 -4.75
CA THR A 49 12.59 -39.98 -3.92
C THR A 49 12.44 -39.54 -2.48
N ASN A 50 12.09 -40.51 -1.62
CA ASN A 50 12.31 -40.43 -0.17
C ASN A 50 13.77 -40.02 0.08
N ASP A 51 13.98 -38.88 0.74
CA ASP A 51 15.31 -38.45 1.21
C ASP A 51 15.81 -39.29 2.40
N ASN A 52 15.13 -40.39 2.72
CA ASN A 52 15.56 -41.42 3.66
C ASN A 52 15.46 -42.74 2.93
N GLY A 53 16.60 -43.32 2.53
CA GLY A 53 16.70 -44.54 1.74
C GLY A 53 16.11 -45.78 2.40
N ASN A 54 14.78 -45.88 2.50
CA ASN A 54 14.06 -47.09 2.81
C ASN A 54 12.74 -47.16 2.01
N GLU A 55 12.63 -48.29 1.33
CA GLU A 55 11.45 -48.98 0.81
C GLU A 55 10.57 -48.24 -0.21
N THR A 56 10.86 -48.56 -1.47
CA THR A 56 9.92 -48.57 -2.59
C THR A 56 8.65 -49.33 -2.20
N ALA A 57 7.50 -48.66 -2.22
CA ALA A 57 6.23 -49.34 -2.37
C ALA A 57 6.24 -50.03 -3.75
N THR A 58 6.44 -51.35 -3.76
CA THR A 58 6.32 -52.21 -4.94
C THR A 58 4.85 -52.22 -5.39
N LEU A 59 4.48 -51.26 -6.24
CA LEU A 59 3.53 -51.51 -7.31
C LEU A 59 4.29 -52.20 -8.44
N GLY A 60 3.69 -53.23 -9.02
CA GLY A 60 4.33 -54.21 -9.90
C GLY A 60 5.24 -53.66 -10.99
N GLU A 61 6.18 -54.52 -11.37
CA GLU A 61 7.19 -54.43 -12.42
C GLU A 61 6.99 -53.31 -13.47
N ASN A 62 7.99 -52.41 -13.52
CA ASN A 62 8.39 -51.54 -14.63
C ASN A 62 7.50 -50.37 -15.08
N ILE A 63 6.68 -49.77 -14.20
CA ILE A 63 6.03 -48.47 -14.51
C ILE A 63 6.67 -47.33 -13.69
N LEU A 64 7.55 -46.56 -14.33
CA LEU A 64 8.12 -45.33 -13.76
C LEU A 64 7.15 -44.17 -14.01
N TRP A 65 6.31 -43.82 -13.04
CA TRP A 65 5.44 -42.64 -13.13
C TRP A 65 6.24 -41.35 -12.99
N ARG A 66 6.07 -40.41 -13.92
CA ARG A 66 6.61 -39.05 -13.86
C ARG A 66 5.51 -38.06 -13.49
N PHE A 67 5.75 -37.27 -12.45
CA PHE A 67 4.84 -36.22 -11.99
C PHE A 67 5.41 -34.86 -12.34
N MET A 68 4.55 -33.99 -12.88
CA MET A 68 4.87 -32.60 -13.19
C MET A 68 3.80 -31.69 -12.62
N ALA A 69 4.24 -30.53 -12.12
CA ALA A 69 3.36 -29.49 -11.63
C ALA A 69 3.73 -28.17 -12.28
N MET A 70 2.71 -27.38 -12.58
CA MET A 70 2.84 -25.97 -12.90
C MET A 70 2.27 -25.17 -11.74
N VAL A 71 3.08 -24.27 -11.19
CA VAL A 71 2.71 -23.39 -10.09
C VAL A 71 2.88 -21.94 -10.49
N ASP A 72 2.16 -21.04 -9.84
CA ASP A 72 2.43 -19.60 -9.96
C ASP A 72 3.62 -19.17 -9.09
N GLU A 73 3.97 -17.88 -9.09
CA GLU A 73 5.11 -17.34 -8.35
C GLU A 73 5.00 -17.47 -6.82
N ARG A 74 3.83 -17.90 -6.33
CA ARG A 74 3.54 -18.11 -4.90
C ARG A 74 3.52 -19.58 -4.52
N GLY A 75 3.77 -20.47 -5.48
CA GLY A 75 3.72 -21.91 -5.29
C GLY A 75 2.29 -22.49 -5.31
N LYS A 76 1.28 -21.74 -5.75
CA LYS A 76 -0.08 -22.27 -5.89
C LYS A 76 -0.19 -23.07 -7.19
N LEU A 77 -0.85 -24.23 -7.10
CA LEU A 77 -0.98 -25.15 -8.24
C LEU A 77 -1.91 -24.57 -9.33
N VAL A 78 -1.35 -24.42 -10.54
CA VAL A 78 -2.06 -24.04 -11.76
C VAL A 78 -2.53 -25.29 -12.53
N GLY A 79 -1.70 -26.32 -12.57
CA GLY A 79 -2.00 -27.60 -13.21
C GLY A 79 -1.04 -28.69 -12.78
N ALA A 80 -1.43 -29.94 -12.97
CA ALA A 80 -0.60 -31.10 -12.67
C ALA A 80 -0.82 -32.21 -13.70
N SER A 81 0.24 -32.97 -13.97
CA SER A 81 0.23 -34.11 -14.88
C SER A 81 0.98 -35.30 -14.25
N ALA A 82 0.43 -36.50 -14.42
CA ALA A 82 1.04 -37.76 -14.05
C ALA A 82 0.97 -38.71 -15.23
N LYS A 83 2.12 -39.15 -15.75
CA LYS A 83 2.21 -40.06 -16.90
C LYS A 83 3.22 -41.17 -16.65
N ASP A 84 2.97 -42.32 -17.27
CA ASP A 84 3.95 -43.39 -17.35
C ASP A 84 5.09 -42.95 -18.26
N SER A 85 6.31 -42.84 -17.70
CA SER A 85 7.49 -42.38 -18.43
C SER A 85 7.97 -43.36 -19.52
N SER A 86 7.48 -44.60 -19.52
CA SER A 86 7.71 -45.56 -20.62
C SER A 86 6.81 -45.31 -21.83
N VAL A 87 5.69 -44.60 -21.63
CA VAL A 87 4.66 -44.35 -22.66
C VAL A 87 4.70 -42.92 -23.17
N THR A 88 4.98 -41.95 -22.30
CA THR A 88 4.99 -40.52 -22.65
C THR A 88 6.34 -39.90 -22.31
N ASP A 89 7.01 -39.36 -23.33
CA ASP A 89 8.24 -38.60 -23.12
C ASP A 89 7.99 -37.29 -22.36
N LEU A 90 9.08 -36.74 -21.83
CA LEU A 90 9.04 -35.54 -20.99
C LEU A 90 8.47 -34.33 -21.73
N HIS A 91 8.84 -34.16 -23.00
CA HIS A 91 8.47 -33.00 -23.80
C HIS A 91 6.96 -33.00 -24.07
N ASN A 92 6.40 -34.12 -24.52
CA ASN A 92 4.98 -34.26 -24.77
C ASN A 92 4.16 -34.09 -23.49
N GLN A 93 4.63 -34.67 -22.36
CA GLN A 93 3.98 -34.46 -21.07
C GLN A 93 3.99 -32.98 -20.64
N ALA A 94 5.10 -32.27 -20.90
CA ALA A 94 5.23 -30.84 -20.62
C ALA A 94 4.32 -29.99 -21.51
N GLN A 95 4.24 -30.29 -22.81
CA GLN A 95 3.36 -29.62 -23.76
C GLN A 95 1.89 -29.81 -23.40
N ASP A 96 1.48 -31.02 -23.04
CA ASP A 96 0.12 -31.32 -22.60
C ASP A 96 -0.23 -30.55 -21.34
N LEU A 97 0.65 -30.59 -20.32
CA LEU A 97 0.47 -29.85 -19.08
C LEU A 97 0.41 -28.34 -19.34
N TYR A 98 1.29 -27.83 -20.20
CA TYR A 98 1.31 -26.43 -20.59
C TYR A 98 -0.01 -26.01 -21.24
N LYS A 99 -0.46 -26.69 -22.30
CA LYS A 99 -1.75 -26.43 -22.96
C LYS A 99 -2.90 -26.53 -21.98
N GLN A 100 -2.89 -27.53 -21.11
CA GLN A 100 -3.89 -27.69 -20.07
C GLN A 100 -3.93 -26.48 -19.13
N CYS A 101 -2.79 -26.03 -18.62
CA CYS A 101 -2.73 -24.86 -17.75
C CYS A 101 -3.21 -23.59 -18.45
N LEU A 102 -3.03 -23.48 -19.77
CA LEU A 102 -3.55 -22.35 -20.52
C LEU A 102 -5.08 -22.39 -20.67
N PHE A 103 -5.60 -23.50 -21.18
CA PHE A 103 -6.98 -23.60 -21.67
C PHE A 103 -7.97 -24.19 -20.65
N ALA A 104 -7.49 -24.90 -19.64
CA ALA A 104 -8.30 -25.51 -18.59
C ALA A 104 -7.49 -25.66 -17.28
N PRO A 105 -6.99 -24.56 -16.71
CA PRO A 105 -6.22 -24.63 -15.48
C PRO A 105 -7.07 -25.15 -14.31
N LEU A 106 -6.42 -25.81 -13.35
CA LEU A 106 -7.07 -26.27 -12.11
C LEU A 106 -7.61 -25.13 -11.27
N THR A 107 -7.00 -23.96 -11.42
CA THR A 107 -7.37 -22.73 -10.74
C THR A 107 -7.60 -21.66 -11.80
N TRP A 108 -8.62 -20.81 -11.59
CA TRP A 108 -9.01 -19.70 -12.47
C TRP A 108 -9.67 -20.07 -13.81
N LYS A 109 -10.06 -19.04 -14.57
CA LYS A 109 -10.47 -19.15 -15.97
C LYS A 109 -9.24 -19.37 -16.89
N PRO A 110 -9.44 -19.85 -18.12
CA PRO A 110 -8.37 -19.97 -19.13
C PRO A 110 -7.59 -18.67 -19.29
N ARG A 111 -6.26 -18.75 -19.21
CA ARG A 111 -5.32 -17.61 -19.19
C ARG A 111 -3.90 -18.07 -19.48
N ARG A 112 -3.00 -17.15 -19.79
CA ARG A 112 -1.59 -17.45 -20.06
C ARG A 112 -0.67 -16.60 -19.20
N PRO A 113 0.45 -17.11 -18.67
CA PRO A 113 1.41 -16.29 -17.94
C PRO A 113 2.19 -15.39 -18.90
N ARG A 114 2.66 -14.24 -18.41
CA ARG A 114 3.65 -13.42 -19.12
C ARG A 114 4.98 -14.14 -19.22
N TYR A 115 5.37 -14.87 -18.17
CA TYR A 115 6.63 -15.61 -18.12
C TYR A 115 6.42 -17.07 -17.73
N LEU A 116 7.19 -17.95 -18.38
CA LEU A 116 7.31 -19.34 -17.97
C LEU A 116 8.76 -19.63 -17.59
N GLY A 117 8.95 -20.00 -16.32
CA GLY A 117 10.21 -20.46 -15.76
C GLY A 117 10.24 -21.98 -15.62
N PHE A 118 11.45 -22.52 -15.62
CA PHE A 118 11.70 -23.94 -15.52
C PHE A 118 12.64 -24.19 -14.34
N ARG A 119 12.28 -25.10 -13.44
CA ARG A 119 13.15 -25.42 -12.29
C ARG A 119 14.36 -26.28 -12.68
N ASN A 120 14.26 -27.02 -13.78
CA ASN A 120 15.33 -27.84 -14.35
C ASN A 120 15.58 -27.32 -15.77
N ASP A 121 16.63 -26.51 -15.94
CA ASP A 121 16.83 -25.64 -17.12
C ASP A 121 17.05 -26.40 -18.46
N ASP A 122 17.42 -27.68 -18.42
CA ASP A 122 18.01 -28.36 -19.58
C ASP A 122 17.03 -28.96 -20.62
N PHE A 123 15.72 -29.02 -20.36
CA PHE A 123 14.80 -29.84 -21.20
C PHE A 123 13.53 -29.17 -21.72
N PHE A 124 13.30 -27.88 -21.43
CA PHE A 124 12.04 -27.20 -21.78
C PHE A 124 12.20 -26.02 -22.76
N THR A 125 13.28 -25.98 -23.53
CA THR A 125 13.52 -25.00 -24.60
C THR A 125 12.54 -25.06 -25.77
N GLU A 126 11.75 -26.12 -25.88
CA GLU A 126 10.96 -26.44 -27.08
C GLU A 126 9.45 -26.26 -26.91
N LEU A 127 8.99 -25.66 -25.80
CA LEU A 127 7.58 -25.31 -25.69
C LEU A 127 7.25 -24.13 -26.63
N PRO A 128 6.08 -24.15 -27.30
CA PRO A 128 5.62 -23.06 -28.15
C PRO A 128 5.17 -21.85 -27.32
N LEU A 129 6.15 -21.15 -26.73
CA LEU A 129 5.94 -20.00 -25.86
C LEU A 129 5.71 -18.73 -26.68
N GLU A 130 6.49 -18.54 -27.75
CA GLU A 130 6.40 -17.35 -28.60
C GLU A 130 5.04 -17.27 -29.32
N GLU A 131 4.51 -18.40 -29.80
CA GLU A 131 3.19 -18.47 -30.46
C GLU A 131 2.07 -18.10 -29.49
N ALA A 132 2.24 -18.49 -28.22
CA ALA A 132 1.35 -18.10 -27.13
C ALA A 132 1.71 -16.74 -26.53
N GLY A 133 2.69 -15.99 -27.07
CA GLY A 133 3.18 -14.70 -26.57
C GLY A 133 3.66 -14.71 -25.11
N ILE A 134 4.27 -15.82 -24.68
CA ILE A 134 4.84 -16.05 -23.34
C ILE A 134 6.35 -15.96 -23.44
N GLN A 135 6.98 -15.30 -22.47
CA GLN A 135 8.43 -15.14 -22.43
C GLN A 135 9.07 -16.22 -21.57
N LYS A 136 10.14 -16.84 -22.06
CA LYS A 136 10.93 -17.78 -21.27
C LYS A 136 11.82 -17.02 -20.28
N ILE A 137 11.93 -17.53 -19.05
CA ILE A 137 12.94 -17.09 -18.08
C ILE A 137 13.75 -18.30 -17.60
N SER A 138 15.08 -18.15 -17.46
CA SER A 138 15.93 -19.13 -16.78
C SER A 138 15.88 -18.88 -15.28
N MET A 139 15.72 -19.94 -14.50
CA MET A 139 15.73 -19.84 -13.05
C MET A 139 17.05 -20.39 -12.53
N PHE A 140 18.03 -19.51 -12.31
CA PHE A 140 19.17 -19.86 -11.45
C PHE A 140 18.66 -20.16 -10.04
N SER A 141 19.33 -21.07 -9.34
CA SER A 141 18.99 -21.46 -7.98
C SER A 141 18.85 -20.24 -7.07
N GLY A 142 17.61 -19.81 -6.82
CA GLY A 142 17.26 -18.72 -5.90
C GLY A 142 17.10 -17.35 -6.56
N ALA A 143 15.83 -16.95 -6.74
CA ALA A 143 15.32 -15.61 -7.00
C ALA A 143 15.36 -15.05 -8.44
N LEU A 144 14.24 -14.42 -8.80
CA LEU A 144 14.03 -13.62 -10.00
C LEU A 144 14.76 -12.29 -9.85
N GLY A 145 15.68 -11.97 -10.77
CA GLY A 145 16.37 -10.69 -10.79
C GLY A 145 15.42 -9.51 -11.13
N PRO A 146 15.63 -8.32 -10.54
CA PRO A 146 14.71 -7.17 -10.63
C PRO A 146 14.61 -6.49 -12.01
N ASP A 147 15.51 -6.80 -12.95
CA ASP A 147 15.66 -6.02 -14.20
C ASP A 147 14.84 -6.54 -15.42
N ILE A 148 13.90 -7.47 -15.23
CA ILE A 148 13.22 -8.19 -16.34
C ILE A 148 11.78 -7.68 -16.63
N LEU A 149 11.20 -6.76 -15.85
CA LEU A 149 9.76 -6.43 -15.96
C LEU A 149 9.46 -5.20 -16.87
N PRO A 150 8.77 -5.35 -18.03
CA PRO A 150 8.33 -4.24 -18.89
C PRO A 150 7.13 -3.47 -18.34
N ALA A 151 6.88 -2.30 -18.93
CA ALA A 151 5.90 -1.29 -18.46
C ALA A 151 4.42 -1.73 -18.36
N GLU A 152 4.08 -2.92 -18.86
CA GLU A 152 2.71 -3.46 -18.93
C GLU A 152 2.35 -4.34 -17.72
N LEU A 153 3.28 -4.51 -16.78
CA LEU A 153 3.16 -5.30 -15.55
C LEU A 153 2.42 -4.58 -14.39
N GLU A 154 2.01 -3.33 -14.60
CA GLU A 154 2.02 -2.33 -13.53
C GLU A 154 0.67 -2.07 -12.85
N GLN A 155 -0.43 -2.53 -13.47
CA GLN A 155 -1.78 -2.41 -12.90
C GLN A 155 -2.25 -3.75 -12.36
N ARG A 156 -1.61 -4.25 -11.31
CA ARG A 156 -1.98 -5.54 -10.72
C ARG A 156 -3.22 -5.40 -9.86
N ARG A 157 -4.16 -6.32 -10.03
CA ARG A 157 -5.29 -6.47 -9.12
C ARG A 157 -5.11 -7.72 -8.28
N THR A 158 -5.60 -7.66 -7.06
CA THR A 158 -5.53 -8.74 -6.09
C THR A 158 -6.93 -9.18 -5.75
N CYS A 159 -7.22 -10.47 -5.89
CA CYS A 159 -8.51 -11.00 -5.50
C CYS A 159 -8.67 -10.92 -3.98
N THR A 160 -9.77 -10.35 -3.52
CA THR A 160 -10.08 -10.19 -2.09
C THR A 160 -10.16 -11.52 -1.34
N THR A 161 -10.59 -12.60 -1.99
CA THR A 161 -10.83 -13.89 -1.34
C THR A 161 -9.58 -14.79 -1.30
N CYS A 162 -8.88 -14.91 -2.43
CA CYS A 162 -7.79 -15.87 -2.58
C CYS A 162 -6.41 -15.20 -2.72
N HIS A 163 -6.36 -13.86 -2.64
CA HIS A 163 -5.18 -12.99 -2.70
C HIS A 163 -4.31 -13.09 -3.94
N ALA A 164 -4.70 -13.88 -4.93
CA ALA A 164 -3.93 -13.99 -6.15
C ALA A 164 -3.99 -12.71 -6.99
N ARG A 165 -2.89 -12.48 -7.71
CA ARG A 165 -2.59 -11.25 -8.44
C ARG A 165 -2.61 -11.50 -9.94
N GLY A 166 -2.86 -10.45 -10.71
CA GLY A 166 -2.75 -10.48 -12.16
C GLY A 166 -3.20 -9.18 -12.79
N VAL A 167 -3.24 -9.13 -14.12
CA VAL A 167 -3.71 -7.95 -14.85
C VAL A 167 -5.20 -7.67 -14.56
N PRO A 168 -5.69 -6.43 -14.73
CA PRO A 168 -7.07 -6.08 -14.39
C PRO A 168 -8.12 -6.91 -15.15
N ALA A 169 -7.83 -7.36 -16.37
CA ALA A 169 -8.73 -8.16 -17.20
C ALA A 169 -9.09 -9.53 -16.59
N LEU A 170 -8.31 -10.03 -15.64
CA LEU A 170 -8.58 -11.28 -14.93
C LEU A 170 -9.57 -11.12 -13.76
N PHE A 171 -9.94 -9.88 -13.43
CA PHE A 171 -10.74 -9.58 -12.24
C PHE A 171 -12.02 -8.85 -12.61
N GLU A 172 -13.09 -9.25 -11.94
CA GLU A 172 -14.37 -8.55 -11.97
C GLU A 172 -14.56 -7.83 -10.64
N LEU A 173 -15.04 -6.59 -10.68
CA LEU A 173 -15.43 -5.87 -9.46
C LEU A 173 -16.71 -6.48 -8.88
N CYS A 174 -16.85 -6.39 -7.56
CA CYS A 174 -18.15 -6.64 -6.92
C CYS A 174 -19.26 -5.83 -7.62
N ASN A 175 -20.35 -6.50 -8.00
CA ASN A 175 -21.44 -5.86 -8.74
C ASN A 175 -22.21 -4.80 -7.94
N TYR A 176 -22.14 -4.82 -6.61
CA TYR A 176 -22.85 -3.86 -5.77
C TYR A 176 -21.97 -2.68 -5.34
N CYS A 177 -20.83 -2.94 -4.69
CA CYS A 177 -19.97 -1.89 -4.16
C CYS A 177 -19.01 -1.29 -5.20
N LYS A 178 -18.76 -2.00 -6.31
CA LYS A 178 -17.81 -1.60 -7.37
C LYS A 178 -16.43 -1.23 -6.83
N THR A 179 -16.01 -1.92 -5.76
CA THR A 179 -14.81 -1.56 -4.99
C THR A 179 -13.77 -2.68 -4.97
N VAL A 180 -14.16 -3.89 -4.56
CA VAL A 180 -13.25 -5.03 -4.39
C VAL A 180 -13.22 -5.94 -5.61
N TYR A 181 -12.13 -6.68 -5.79
CA TYR A 181 -11.86 -7.50 -6.98
C TYR A 181 -12.02 -9.00 -6.74
N TYR A 182 -12.62 -9.68 -7.72
CA TYR A 182 -12.73 -11.13 -7.74
C TYR A 182 -12.17 -11.75 -9.01
N CYS A 183 -11.34 -12.75 -8.75
CA CYS A 183 -10.81 -13.79 -9.64
C CYS A 183 -11.87 -14.56 -10.43
N SER A 184 -12.97 -14.91 -9.76
CA SER A 184 -13.97 -15.83 -10.25
C SER A 184 -15.27 -15.64 -9.47
N LYS A 185 -16.36 -16.18 -10.02
CA LYS A 185 -17.64 -16.24 -9.29
C LYS A 185 -17.53 -17.06 -8.02
N ASP A 186 -16.71 -18.11 -8.00
CA ASP A 186 -16.50 -18.94 -6.81
C ASP A 186 -15.85 -18.13 -5.68
N CYS A 187 -14.80 -17.34 -5.97
CA CYS A 187 -14.20 -16.45 -4.97
C CYS A 187 -15.22 -15.45 -4.42
N LEU A 188 -16.05 -14.87 -5.30
CA LEU A 188 -17.14 -14.01 -4.87
C LEU A 188 -18.11 -14.76 -3.94
N PHE A 189 -18.59 -15.95 -4.33
CA PHE A 189 -19.51 -16.72 -3.49
C PHE A 189 -18.89 -17.13 -2.15
N THR A 190 -17.63 -17.55 -2.13
CA THR A 190 -16.90 -17.91 -0.91
C THR A 190 -16.81 -16.73 0.05
N ASP A 191 -16.42 -15.55 -0.44
CA ASP A 191 -16.34 -14.33 0.37
C ASP A 191 -17.71 -13.94 0.97
N PHE A 192 -18.80 -14.15 0.23
CA PHE A 192 -20.17 -13.94 0.73
C PHE A 192 -20.71 -15.08 1.61
N SER A 193 -20.02 -16.22 1.68
CA SER A 193 -20.46 -17.40 2.46
C SER A 193 -19.83 -17.48 3.85
N HIS A 194 -18.89 -16.58 4.18
CA HIS A 194 -18.27 -16.48 5.50
C HIS A 194 -18.62 -15.15 6.20
N PRO A 195 -19.91 -14.90 6.52
CA PRO A 195 -20.26 -13.81 7.42
C PRO A 195 -19.61 -14.06 8.78
N ASN A 196 -19.11 -13.02 9.46
CA ASN A 196 -18.41 -13.01 10.76
C ASN A 196 -16.88 -12.88 10.74
N ASP A 197 -16.24 -12.58 9.61
CA ASP A 197 -14.93 -11.92 9.66
C ASP A 197 -15.16 -10.42 9.97
N VAL A 198 -14.43 -9.86 10.95
CA VAL A 198 -14.53 -8.44 11.34
C VAL A 198 -14.31 -7.50 10.14
N HIS A 199 -13.61 -8.00 9.10
CA HIS A 199 -13.37 -7.31 7.84
C HIS A 199 -14.00 -8.02 6.62
N GLY A 200 -14.94 -8.94 6.85
CA GLY A 200 -15.63 -9.68 5.80
C GLY A 200 -16.37 -8.76 4.85
N HIS A 201 -16.15 -8.92 3.54
CA HIS A 201 -16.72 -8.01 2.56
C HIS A 201 -18.25 -7.99 2.61
N ILE A 202 -18.94 -9.10 2.94
CA ILE A 202 -20.41 -9.13 3.05
C ILE A 202 -20.94 -8.04 4.00
N ASP A 203 -20.29 -7.83 5.14
CA ASP A 203 -20.69 -6.86 6.15
C ASP A 203 -20.29 -5.42 5.76
N TRP A 204 -19.22 -5.30 4.96
CA TRP A 204 -18.65 -4.01 4.55
C TRP A 204 -19.08 -3.55 3.16
N CYS A 205 -19.72 -4.40 2.35
CA CYS A 205 -20.02 -4.15 0.94
C CYS A 205 -20.83 -2.86 0.75
N ALA A 206 -21.86 -2.64 1.57
CA ALA A 206 -22.65 -1.41 1.54
C ALA A 206 -21.86 -0.17 1.98
N LYS A 207 -21.00 -0.30 2.99
CA LYS A 207 -20.13 0.79 3.43
C LYS A 207 -19.09 1.14 2.37
N MET A 208 -18.44 0.14 1.77
CA MET A 208 -17.47 0.29 0.69
C MET A 208 -18.06 1.00 -0.54
N LYS A 209 -19.32 0.71 -0.89
CA LYS A 209 -20.04 1.47 -1.93
C LYS A 209 -20.08 2.96 -1.61
N ASN A 210 -20.39 3.30 -0.36
CA ASN A 210 -20.43 4.69 0.09
C ASN A 210 -19.03 5.30 0.08
N TYR A 211 -18.01 4.60 0.58
CA TYR A 211 -16.63 5.08 0.55
C TYR A 211 -16.14 5.36 -0.87
N ASN A 212 -16.46 4.47 -1.82
CA ASN A 212 -16.08 4.64 -3.22
C ASN A 212 -16.74 5.87 -3.87
N SER A 213 -17.97 6.19 -3.46
CA SER A 213 -18.69 7.39 -3.91
C SER A 213 -18.03 8.71 -3.51
N LEU A 214 -17.10 8.69 -2.55
CA LEU A 214 -16.29 9.86 -2.16
C LEU A 214 -15.16 10.17 -3.15
N SER A 215 -14.93 9.34 -4.18
CA SER A 215 -13.80 9.48 -5.10
C SER A 215 -13.75 10.84 -5.79
N GLU A 216 -14.86 11.31 -6.33
CA GLU A 216 -14.92 12.62 -7.01
C GLU A 216 -14.69 13.77 -6.04
N HIS A 217 -15.30 13.71 -4.84
CA HIS A 217 -15.12 14.73 -3.82
C HIS A 217 -13.68 14.80 -3.31
N LEU A 218 -13.03 13.65 -3.10
CA LEU A 218 -11.63 13.59 -2.69
C LEU A 218 -10.65 13.95 -3.82
N ALA A 219 -11.06 13.83 -5.08
CA ALA A 219 -10.27 14.28 -6.24
C ALA A 219 -10.45 15.77 -6.57
N ALA A 220 -11.45 16.44 -5.99
CA ALA A 220 -11.75 17.85 -6.25
C ALA A 220 -10.73 18.79 -5.59
N LEU A 221 -9.55 18.92 -6.20
CA LEU A 221 -8.50 19.89 -5.85
C LEU A 221 -8.22 20.80 -7.06
N SER A 222 -7.70 22.01 -6.81
CA SER A 222 -7.50 23.05 -7.82
C SER A 222 -6.15 22.96 -8.57
N PHE A 223 -5.53 21.79 -8.65
CA PHE A 223 -4.23 21.61 -9.32
C PHE A 223 -4.40 21.16 -10.76
N LYS A 224 -3.53 21.62 -11.68
CA LYS A 224 -3.60 21.17 -13.09
C LYS A 224 -3.25 19.70 -13.29
N PHE A 225 -2.44 19.13 -12.40
CA PHE A 225 -2.05 17.72 -12.43
C PHE A 225 -3.07 16.78 -11.78
N VAL A 226 -4.10 17.30 -11.09
CA VAL A 226 -5.01 16.48 -10.27
C VAL A 226 -5.74 15.41 -11.08
N LYS A 227 -6.09 15.72 -12.34
CA LYS A 227 -6.79 14.76 -13.22
C LYS A 227 -5.97 13.50 -13.45
N ASP A 228 -4.64 13.64 -13.50
CA ASP A 228 -3.71 12.53 -13.66
C ASP A 228 -3.47 11.83 -12.31
N THR A 229 -3.09 12.60 -11.29
CA THR A 229 -2.64 12.08 -9.98
C THR A 229 -3.74 11.50 -9.09
N THR A 230 -5.01 11.75 -9.42
CA THR A 230 -6.18 11.22 -8.69
C THR A 230 -6.92 10.10 -9.40
N ASP A 231 -6.42 9.71 -10.59
CA ASP A 231 -6.94 8.58 -11.35
C ASP A 231 -6.84 7.28 -10.55
N VAL A 232 -7.86 6.42 -10.64
CA VAL A 232 -7.92 5.14 -9.90
C VAL A 232 -6.80 4.16 -10.28
N ASN A 233 -6.14 4.39 -11.42
CA ASN A 233 -5.00 3.64 -11.90
C ASN A 233 -3.69 4.45 -11.82
N PHE A 234 -3.62 5.51 -10.99
CA PHE A 234 -2.37 6.23 -10.72
C PHE A 234 -1.44 5.38 -9.85
N HIS A 235 -0.63 4.54 -10.48
CA HIS A 235 0.29 3.59 -9.84
C HIS A 235 1.71 4.15 -9.68
N ASP A 236 2.56 3.40 -8.99
CA ASP A 236 3.92 3.78 -8.58
C ASP A 236 4.81 4.28 -9.73
N ARG A 237 4.73 3.71 -10.94
CA ARG A 237 5.44 4.29 -12.10
C ARG A 237 4.90 5.64 -12.54
N ARG A 238 3.58 5.86 -12.54
CA ARG A 238 3.01 7.18 -12.87
C ARG A 238 3.44 8.20 -11.82
N LEU A 239 3.54 7.80 -10.55
CA LEU A 239 4.17 8.61 -9.51
C LEU A 239 5.66 8.88 -9.83
N LYS A 240 6.44 7.85 -10.17
CA LYS A 240 7.85 8.00 -10.57
C LYS A 240 8.02 8.97 -11.75
N GLN A 241 7.21 8.80 -12.80
CA GLN A 241 7.24 9.67 -13.98
C GLN A 241 6.83 11.09 -13.61
N PHE A 242 5.77 11.26 -12.82
CA PHE A 242 5.34 12.55 -12.31
C PHE A 242 6.48 13.25 -11.54
N LEU A 243 7.16 12.54 -10.63
CA LEU A 243 8.29 13.10 -9.90
C LEU A 243 9.49 13.42 -10.81
N ALA A 244 9.72 12.60 -11.84
CA ALA A 244 10.77 12.85 -12.84
C ALA A 244 10.48 14.08 -13.70
N ASP A 245 9.24 14.23 -14.16
CA ASP A 245 8.78 15.37 -14.97
C ASP A 245 8.86 16.69 -14.21
N HIS A 246 8.73 16.64 -12.88
CA HIS A 246 8.93 17.80 -12.00
C HIS A 246 10.39 17.96 -11.53
N GLY A 247 11.31 17.09 -11.97
CA GLY A 247 12.73 17.18 -11.64
C GLY A 247 13.08 16.86 -10.19
N VAL A 248 12.22 16.13 -9.47
CA VAL A 248 12.35 15.86 -8.03
C VAL A 248 12.53 14.39 -7.67
N LEU A 249 12.44 13.47 -8.65
CA LEU A 249 12.63 12.04 -8.43
C LEU A 249 13.96 11.75 -7.71
N ASN A 250 13.92 10.95 -6.65
CA ASN A 250 15.07 10.56 -5.81
C ASN A 250 15.89 11.73 -5.26
N GLN A 251 15.28 12.90 -5.03
CA GLN A 251 15.99 14.07 -4.51
C GLN A 251 15.33 14.63 -3.26
N GLY A 252 16.15 15.14 -2.33
CA GLY A 252 15.69 15.80 -1.11
C GLY A 252 14.55 15.06 -0.41
N PHE A 253 13.53 15.79 0.02
CA PHE A 253 12.36 15.25 0.71
C PHE A 253 11.49 14.33 -0.15
N TRP A 254 11.54 14.47 -1.47
CA TRP A 254 10.74 13.68 -2.42
C TRP A 254 11.14 12.22 -2.49
N LYS A 255 12.33 11.88 -2.00
CA LYS A 255 12.74 10.50 -1.75
C LYS A 255 11.67 9.75 -0.94
N TRP A 256 11.02 10.41 0.02
CA TRP A 256 9.94 9.82 0.83
C TRP A 256 8.63 9.51 0.10
N GLU A 257 8.48 9.95 -1.15
CA GLU A 257 7.32 9.63 -1.99
C GLU A 257 7.64 8.48 -2.95
N TYR A 258 8.90 8.32 -3.36
CA TYR A 258 9.34 7.22 -4.21
C TYR A 258 10.84 6.94 -3.98
N PHE A 259 11.17 5.70 -3.59
CA PHE A 259 12.54 5.24 -3.38
C PHE A 259 12.90 4.10 -4.33
N GLU A 260 14.08 4.19 -4.94
CA GLU A 260 14.67 3.10 -5.73
C GLU A 260 15.80 2.38 -4.99
N ASP A 261 16.42 3.06 -4.02
CA ASP A 261 17.55 2.58 -3.23
C ASP A 261 17.15 2.12 -1.81
N GLU A 262 18.13 1.72 -1.01
CA GLU A 262 17.92 1.42 0.41
C GLU A 262 17.37 2.63 1.16
N MET A 263 16.22 2.44 1.82
CA MET A 263 15.52 3.51 2.51
C MET A 263 16.31 3.95 3.75
N PRO A 264 16.61 5.26 3.91
CA PRO A 264 17.34 5.72 5.09
C PRO A 264 16.50 5.49 6.35
N SER A 265 17.17 5.37 7.49
CA SER A 265 16.47 5.41 8.77
C SER A 265 15.79 6.77 8.96
N PHE A 266 14.57 6.77 9.51
CA PHE A 266 13.80 8.00 9.73
C PHE A 266 14.58 9.03 10.55
N GLY A 267 14.68 10.25 10.02
CA GLY A 267 15.44 11.37 10.58
C GLY A 267 16.91 11.42 10.12
N GLU A 268 17.38 10.49 9.30
CA GLU A 268 18.75 10.49 8.76
C GLU A 268 18.85 10.94 7.29
N LEU A 269 17.77 11.43 6.69
CA LEU A 269 17.84 12.01 5.36
C LEU A 269 18.78 13.23 5.41
N PRO A 270 19.83 13.28 4.57
CA PRO A 270 20.74 14.41 4.56
C PRO A 270 19.98 15.70 4.24
N LEU A 271 20.06 16.68 5.15
CA LEU A 271 19.58 18.03 4.90
C LEU A 271 20.60 18.74 4.02
N GLU A 272 20.37 18.74 2.71
CA GLU A 272 21.14 19.52 1.77
C GLU A 272 20.71 21.00 1.82
N ALA A 273 21.50 21.89 1.22
CA ALA A 273 21.18 23.32 1.18
C ALA A 273 19.80 23.60 0.56
N ASN A 274 19.29 22.71 -0.30
CA ASN A 274 17.92 22.74 -0.80
C ASN A 274 17.28 21.34 -0.79
N SER A 275 16.71 20.94 0.35
CA SER A 275 15.99 19.67 0.48
C SER A 275 14.59 19.66 -0.17
N VAL A 276 14.05 20.81 -0.56
CA VAL A 276 12.77 20.90 -1.30
C VAL A 276 12.98 20.66 -2.80
N VAL A 277 14.19 20.89 -3.33
CA VAL A 277 14.60 20.56 -4.71
C VAL A 277 13.83 21.31 -5.81
N LEU A 278 12.92 22.20 -5.43
CA LEU A 278 12.14 23.04 -6.33
C LEU A 278 12.59 24.49 -6.15
N PRO A 279 13.44 25.07 -7.02
CA PRO A 279 14.13 26.34 -6.72
C PRO A 279 13.20 27.51 -6.41
N VAL A 280 12.09 27.65 -7.15
CA VAL A 280 11.12 28.73 -6.93
C VAL A 280 10.41 28.53 -5.60
N GLU A 281 9.93 27.32 -5.34
CA GLU A 281 9.20 26.95 -4.13
C GLU A 281 10.07 27.05 -2.89
N SER A 282 11.36 26.71 -3.00
CA SER A 282 12.33 26.80 -1.92
C SER A 282 12.51 28.25 -1.50
N VAL A 283 12.71 29.16 -2.46
CA VAL A 283 12.79 30.61 -2.21
C VAL A 283 11.50 31.13 -1.58
N ILE A 284 10.35 30.67 -2.07
CA ILE A 284 9.06 31.03 -1.48
C ILE A 284 9.04 30.60 -0.01
N LEU A 285 9.26 29.31 0.29
CA LEU A 285 9.19 28.75 1.66
C LEU A 285 10.20 29.38 2.64
N GLU A 286 11.40 29.72 2.17
CA GLU A 286 12.44 30.38 2.97
C GLU A 286 12.09 31.84 3.28
N SER A 287 11.38 32.51 2.37
CA SER A 287 11.00 33.91 2.51
C SER A 287 9.73 34.07 3.35
N PRO A 288 9.61 35.11 4.18
CA PRO A 288 8.33 35.47 4.78
C PRO A 288 7.26 35.71 3.70
N PRO A 289 5.99 35.39 3.98
CA PRO A 289 4.88 35.74 3.09
C PRO A 289 4.76 37.27 2.95
N ALA A 290 4.05 37.73 1.93
CA ALA A 290 3.80 39.15 1.70
C ALA A 290 3.13 39.81 2.92
N ASP A 291 3.47 41.09 3.16
CA ASP A 291 2.88 41.87 4.25
C ASP A 291 1.36 41.93 4.13
N GLY A 292 0.65 41.51 5.17
CA GLY A 292 -0.82 41.52 5.19
C GLY A 292 -1.42 40.62 6.27
N PRO A 293 -2.75 40.67 6.46
CA PRO A 293 -3.44 39.73 7.31
C PRO A 293 -3.39 38.32 6.71
N ILE A 294 -3.21 37.31 7.57
CA ILE A 294 -3.27 35.91 7.15
C ILE A 294 -4.75 35.56 6.90
N PRO A 295 -5.13 35.14 5.68
CA PRO A 295 -6.51 34.78 5.37
C PRO A 295 -6.92 33.51 6.11
N ALA A 296 -8.22 33.35 6.32
CA ALA A 296 -8.78 32.07 6.74
C ALA A 296 -8.76 31.12 5.54
N MET A 297 -7.74 30.25 5.48
CA MET A 297 -7.59 29.33 4.37
C MET A 297 -8.48 28.10 4.59
N GLU A 298 -9.30 27.81 3.60
CA GLU A 298 -10.23 26.70 3.58
C GLU A 298 -9.77 25.57 2.66
N ASN A 299 -8.91 25.86 1.68
CA ASN A 299 -8.44 24.90 0.69
C ASN A 299 -7.01 25.19 0.17
N TRP A 300 -6.48 24.28 -0.65
CA TRP A 300 -5.16 24.41 -1.27
C TRP A 300 -5.01 25.66 -2.15
N GLY A 301 -6.06 26.07 -2.88
CA GLY A 301 -6.06 27.28 -3.69
C GLY A 301 -5.79 28.53 -2.85
N ASP A 302 -6.47 28.66 -1.71
CA ASP A 302 -6.26 29.79 -0.78
C ASP A 302 -4.80 29.85 -0.28
N TYR A 303 -4.21 28.68 0.02
CA TYR A 303 -2.81 28.60 0.46
C TYR A 303 -1.83 28.96 -0.66
N TYR A 304 -2.06 28.46 -1.88
CA TYR A 304 -1.22 28.77 -3.03
C TYR A 304 -1.28 30.25 -3.39
N GLU A 305 -2.49 30.84 -3.39
CA GLU A 305 -2.68 32.27 -3.62
C GLU A 305 -1.99 33.11 -2.55
N TRP A 306 -2.22 32.80 -1.26
CA TRP A 306 -1.61 33.53 -0.16
C TRP A 306 -0.09 33.43 -0.17
N ARG A 307 0.44 32.24 -0.46
CA ARG A 307 1.88 31.98 -0.39
C ARG A 307 2.64 32.39 -1.66
N GLY A 308 1.94 32.52 -2.78
CA GLY A 308 2.50 32.88 -4.09
C GLY A 308 2.98 31.68 -4.91
N PHE A 309 2.41 30.48 -4.70
CA PHE A 309 2.71 29.31 -5.53
C PHE A 309 1.84 29.29 -6.79
N HIS A 310 2.38 28.72 -7.86
CA HIS A 310 1.62 28.42 -9.06
C HIS A 310 0.88 27.07 -8.91
N GLU A 311 -0.32 26.94 -9.49
CA GLU A 311 -1.16 25.73 -9.40
C GLU A 311 -0.54 24.45 -10.01
N ASP A 312 0.51 24.60 -10.82
CA ASP A 312 1.27 23.47 -11.37
C ASP A 312 2.34 22.95 -10.39
N SER A 313 2.62 23.68 -9.31
CA SER A 313 3.62 23.29 -8.33
C SER A 313 3.17 22.06 -7.56
N PRO A 314 4.00 20.99 -7.48
CA PRO A 314 3.66 19.78 -6.76
C PRO A 314 3.84 19.94 -5.22
N ILE A 315 4.22 21.13 -4.74
CA ILE A 315 4.64 21.36 -3.35
C ILE A 315 3.60 20.95 -2.30
N ALA A 316 2.31 20.90 -2.64
CA ALA A 316 1.24 20.36 -1.81
C ALA A 316 1.49 18.94 -1.30
N ILE A 317 2.23 18.11 -2.04
CA ILE A 317 2.60 16.75 -1.65
C ILE A 317 3.48 16.75 -0.38
N LEU A 318 4.38 17.74 -0.28
CA LEU A 318 5.22 17.95 0.89
C LEU A 318 4.51 18.80 1.95
N MET A 319 3.75 19.82 1.56
CA MET A 319 3.13 20.77 2.49
C MET A 319 1.88 20.23 3.18
N GLN A 320 1.32 19.09 2.76
CA GLN A 320 0.16 18.50 3.44
C GLN A 320 0.40 18.30 4.95
N TRP A 321 1.62 18.02 5.41
CA TRP A 321 1.90 17.80 6.83
C TRP A 321 1.66 19.05 7.70
N PRO A 322 2.37 20.18 7.47
CA PRO A 322 2.10 21.41 8.23
C PRO A 322 0.69 21.97 7.99
N LEU A 323 0.13 21.85 6.79
CA LEU A 323 -1.20 22.40 6.49
C LEU A 323 -2.32 21.56 7.11
N THR A 324 -2.10 20.26 7.34
CA THR A 324 -2.99 19.43 8.15
C THR A 324 -2.99 19.90 9.61
N VAL A 325 -1.82 20.25 10.18
CA VAL A 325 -1.74 20.84 11.52
C VAL A 325 -2.49 22.16 11.58
N TYR A 326 -2.29 23.04 10.60
CA TYR A 326 -3.03 24.29 10.48
C TYR A 326 -4.55 24.05 10.46
N CYS A 327 -5.02 23.11 9.64
CA CYS A 327 -6.43 22.76 9.54
C CYS A 327 -6.99 22.30 10.89
N ILE A 328 -6.28 21.42 11.59
CA ILE A 328 -6.67 20.95 12.93
C ILE A 328 -6.76 22.14 13.89
N LEU A 329 -5.72 22.97 13.98
CA LEU A 329 -5.64 24.09 14.92
C LEU A 329 -6.64 25.21 14.65
N LYS A 330 -7.00 25.46 13.39
CA LYS A 330 -7.96 26.51 13.02
C LYS A 330 -9.40 26.03 12.97
N HIS A 331 -9.65 24.86 12.39
CA HIS A 331 -10.99 24.47 11.95
C HIS A 331 -11.63 23.35 12.76
N HIS A 332 -10.83 22.57 13.49
CA HIS A 332 -11.32 21.40 14.23
C HIS A 332 -11.15 21.57 15.74
N ALA A 333 -9.91 21.71 16.21
CA ALA A 333 -9.57 21.71 17.63
C ALA A 333 -10.34 22.78 18.43
N PRO A 334 -10.42 24.06 18.00
CA PRO A 334 -11.19 25.09 18.72
C PRO A 334 -12.67 24.79 18.91
N LYS A 335 -13.31 24.07 17.96
CA LYS A 335 -14.74 23.73 18.04
C LYS A 335 -15.03 22.76 19.18
N LYS A 336 -14.06 21.91 19.51
CA LYS A 336 -14.18 20.90 20.56
C LYS A 336 -13.52 21.30 21.87
N TYR A 337 -12.39 21.98 21.78
CA TYR A 337 -11.53 22.39 22.88
C TYR A 337 -11.35 23.91 22.83
N PRO A 338 -12.30 24.71 23.36
CA PRO A 338 -12.19 26.17 23.37
C PRO A 338 -10.91 26.68 24.05
N GLU A 339 -10.34 25.91 24.96
CA GLU A 339 -9.05 26.14 25.59
C GLU A 339 -7.88 26.17 24.59
N ILE A 340 -7.98 25.44 23.47
CA ILE A 340 -6.96 25.50 22.41
C ILE A 340 -6.99 26.86 21.72
N GLN A 341 -8.17 27.41 21.41
CA GLN A 341 -8.29 28.77 20.87
C GLN A 341 -7.68 29.79 21.85
N GLN A 342 -8.02 29.67 23.13
CA GLN A 342 -7.47 30.53 24.16
C GLN A 342 -5.95 30.40 24.28
N ALA A 343 -5.42 29.19 24.19
CA ALA A 343 -3.98 28.95 24.23
C ALA A 343 -3.26 29.56 23.02
N LEU A 344 -3.83 29.44 21.82
CA LEU A 344 -3.30 30.05 20.59
C LEU A 344 -3.28 31.59 20.64
N GLU A 345 -4.15 32.21 21.44
CA GLU A 345 -4.22 33.67 21.60
C GLU A 345 -3.37 34.20 22.76
N LYS A 346 -3.26 33.45 23.86
CA LYS A 346 -2.69 33.94 25.12
C LYS A 346 -1.33 33.37 25.48
N LYS A 347 -0.99 32.16 25.00
CA LYS A 347 0.30 31.56 25.32
C LYS A 347 1.38 32.12 24.41
N GLU A 348 2.56 32.31 24.98
CA GLU A 348 3.77 32.59 24.22
C GLU A 348 4.25 31.34 23.46
N THR A 349 4.04 30.14 24.05
CA THR A 349 4.45 28.86 23.48
C THR A 349 3.28 27.87 23.46
N PHE A 350 3.08 27.18 22.34
CA PHE A 350 2.12 26.09 22.16
C PHE A 350 2.85 24.79 21.87
N THR A 351 2.60 23.76 22.68
CA THR A 351 3.28 22.47 22.54
C THR A 351 2.42 21.44 21.81
N ILE A 352 2.94 20.90 20.71
CA ILE A 352 2.28 19.83 19.94
C ILE A 352 3.11 18.57 20.08
N HIS A 353 2.47 17.46 20.44
CA HIS A 353 3.08 16.14 20.27
C HIS A 353 2.61 15.53 18.96
N ILE A 354 3.53 15.29 18.02
CA ILE A 354 3.25 14.50 16.82
C ILE A 354 3.69 13.06 17.13
N VAL A 355 2.75 12.12 17.06
CA VAL A 355 2.93 10.75 17.55
C VAL A 355 2.83 9.74 16.40
N GLY A 356 3.61 8.66 16.49
CA GLY A 356 3.72 7.68 15.41
C GLY A 356 4.59 8.19 14.25
N VAL A 357 5.55 9.06 14.56
CA VAL A 357 6.41 9.69 13.55
C VAL A 357 7.29 8.66 12.86
N GLU A 358 7.29 8.74 11.53
CA GLU A 358 8.13 7.98 10.62
C GLU A 358 8.88 8.98 9.73
N LYS A 359 8.52 9.09 8.44
CA LYS A 359 9.18 9.99 7.48
C LYS A 359 9.07 11.47 7.85
N GLU A 360 8.09 11.86 8.66
CA GLU A 360 7.94 13.24 9.11
C GLU A 360 9.15 13.73 9.91
N ALA A 361 9.93 12.81 10.48
CA ALA A 361 11.19 13.13 11.17
C ALA A 361 12.21 13.85 10.27
N ASP A 362 12.18 13.61 8.96
CA ASP A 362 13.05 14.26 7.98
C ASP A 362 12.45 15.54 7.40
N LEU A 363 11.13 15.72 7.54
CA LEU A 363 10.37 16.82 6.94
C LEU A 363 10.28 18.06 7.84
N VAL A 364 11.08 18.12 8.91
CA VAL A 364 11.06 19.18 9.93
C VAL A 364 11.06 20.59 9.33
N PRO A 365 11.91 20.94 8.35
CA PRO A 365 11.93 22.30 7.80
C PRO A 365 10.57 22.76 7.25
N LEU A 366 9.72 21.84 6.78
CA LEU A 366 8.38 22.18 6.29
C LEU A 366 7.45 22.65 7.41
N PHE A 367 7.65 22.18 8.64
CA PHE A 367 6.86 22.60 9.80
C PHE A 367 7.14 24.03 10.24
N TRP A 368 8.23 24.66 9.79
CA TRP A 368 8.53 26.07 10.07
C TRP A 368 7.50 27.03 9.46
N GLU A 369 6.75 26.57 8.45
CA GLU A 369 5.62 27.30 7.86
C GLU A 369 4.57 27.65 8.92
N LEU A 370 4.40 26.83 9.97
CA LEU A 370 3.49 27.12 11.08
C LEU A 370 3.83 28.45 11.78
N GLY A 371 5.10 28.85 11.81
CA GLY A 371 5.51 30.14 12.37
C GLY A 371 5.01 31.34 11.56
N TYR A 372 4.82 31.18 10.25
CA TYR A 372 4.18 32.19 9.40
C TYR A 372 2.66 32.16 9.53
N LEU A 373 2.08 30.96 9.63
CA LEU A 373 0.63 30.76 9.76
C LEU A 373 0.07 31.22 11.13
N PHE A 374 0.90 31.24 12.17
CA PHE A 374 0.56 31.71 13.50
C PHE A 374 1.65 32.66 14.06
N PRO A 375 1.72 33.91 13.60
CA PRO A 375 2.85 34.81 13.85
C PRO A 375 2.96 35.29 15.32
N LYS A 376 1.95 34.99 16.15
CA LYS A 376 1.90 35.40 17.56
C LYS A 376 2.36 34.33 18.54
N ILE A 377 2.65 33.12 18.07
CA ILE A 377 2.96 31.98 18.93
C ILE A 377 4.27 31.32 18.53
N ASN A 378 4.99 30.80 19.54
CA ASN A 378 6.10 29.90 19.31
C ASN A 378 5.61 28.46 19.43
N PHE A 379 5.88 27.63 18.44
CA PHE A 379 5.55 26.21 18.51
C PHE A 379 6.72 25.41 19.06
N ASN A 380 6.42 24.56 20.04
CA ASN A 380 7.30 23.49 20.49
C ASN A 380 6.70 22.16 20.04
N ILE A 381 7.24 21.57 18.99
CA ILE A 381 6.78 20.30 18.45
C ILE A 381 7.68 19.19 18.98
N VAL A 382 7.10 18.15 19.56
CA VAL A 382 7.82 16.93 19.92
C VAL A 382 7.38 15.83 18.98
N MET A 383 8.30 15.37 18.13
CA MET A 383 8.08 14.28 17.19
C MET A 383 8.48 12.95 17.85
N ILE A 384 7.49 12.08 18.08
CA ILE A 384 7.62 10.87 18.88
C ILE A 384 7.33 9.65 18.01
N GLY A 385 8.32 8.78 17.82
CA GLY A 385 8.18 7.55 17.02
C GLY A 385 9.23 6.51 17.38
N ASN A 386 8.86 5.23 17.46
CA ASN A 386 9.78 4.17 17.85
C ASN A 386 10.76 3.78 16.73
N LEU A 387 10.44 4.14 15.49
CA LEU A 387 11.27 3.88 14.30
C LEU A 387 12.22 5.04 13.95
N ILE A 388 12.10 6.18 14.63
CA ILE A 388 13.07 7.29 14.51
C ILE A 388 14.48 6.75 14.78
N SER A 389 15.46 7.20 14.00
CA SER A 389 16.84 6.78 14.17
C SER A 389 17.38 7.09 15.58
N PRO A 390 18.11 6.15 16.21
CA PRO A 390 18.87 6.43 17.43
C PRO A 390 19.82 7.64 17.30
N LYS A 391 20.34 7.92 16.10
CA LYS A 391 21.30 9.02 15.86
C LYS A 391 20.66 10.40 15.95
N VAL A 392 19.34 10.50 15.83
CA VAL A 392 18.62 11.76 15.96
C VAL A 392 17.76 11.85 17.21
N ASN A 393 17.67 10.78 17.99
CA ASN A 393 16.98 10.81 19.27
C ASN A 393 17.54 11.91 20.18
N GLY A 394 16.66 12.76 20.71
CA GLY A 394 17.00 13.91 21.54
C GLY A 394 17.54 15.13 20.77
N LYS A 395 17.71 15.06 19.44
CA LYS A 395 18.13 16.23 18.66
C LYS A 395 17.00 17.23 18.53
N GLU A 396 17.39 18.49 18.47
CA GLU A 396 16.49 19.62 18.27
C GLU A 396 16.84 20.33 16.97
N GLN A 397 15.81 20.79 16.28
CA GLN A 397 15.92 21.65 15.11
C GLN A 397 14.99 22.84 15.30
N GLN A 398 15.40 24.01 14.82
CA GLN A 398 14.61 25.22 14.97
C GLN A 398 14.71 26.05 13.70
N GLY A 399 13.57 26.60 13.29
CA GLY A 399 13.47 27.56 12.21
C GLY A 399 12.17 28.33 12.32
N ASN A 400 12.23 29.62 12.02
CA ASN A 400 11.17 30.55 12.35
C ASN A 400 10.76 30.40 13.85
N ARG A 401 9.49 30.59 14.17
CA ARG A 401 8.89 30.40 15.51
C ARG A 401 8.60 28.94 15.85
N VAL A 402 9.30 27.98 15.25
CA VAL A 402 9.02 26.55 15.42
C VAL A 402 10.28 25.82 15.84
N LYS A 403 10.22 25.22 17.02
CA LYS A 403 11.23 24.28 17.54
C LYS A 403 10.67 22.87 17.44
N VAL A 404 11.48 21.92 16.97
CA VAL A 404 11.13 20.51 16.88
C VAL A 404 12.15 19.66 17.63
N THR A 405 11.69 18.79 18.52
CA THR A 405 12.52 17.82 19.25
C THR A 405 12.17 16.40 18.82
N MET A 406 13.18 15.61 18.47
CA MET A 406 13.04 14.20 18.08
C MET A 406 13.10 13.29 19.30
N VAL A 407 12.15 12.35 19.41
CA VAL A 407 12.11 11.39 20.52
C VAL A 407 11.82 9.99 20.01
N ARG A 408 12.82 9.12 20.13
CA ARG A 408 12.72 7.71 19.77
C ARG A 408 12.10 6.90 20.91
N THR A 409 10.78 6.82 20.93
CA THR A 409 10.05 5.97 21.88
C THR A 409 8.62 5.71 21.40
N LEU A 410 7.90 4.82 22.10
CA LEU A 410 6.45 4.69 21.97
C LEU A 410 5.77 5.77 22.82
N TYR A 411 4.68 6.36 22.34
CA TYR A 411 4.06 7.51 23.02
C TYR A 411 3.66 7.23 24.47
N HIS A 412 3.19 6.02 24.77
CA HIS A 412 2.84 5.61 26.14
C HIS A 412 4.04 5.53 27.10
N LYS A 413 5.28 5.50 26.59
CA LYS A 413 6.53 5.52 27.36
C LYS A 413 7.19 6.90 27.41
N TYR A 414 6.61 7.90 26.77
CA TYR A 414 7.15 9.25 26.80
C TYR A 414 6.79 9.94 28.13
N GLU A 415 7.82 10.39 28.85
CA GLU A 415 7.71 11.02 30.18
C GLU A 415 8.03 12.53 30.16
N GLY A 416 8.13 13.15 28.99
CA GLY A 416 8.38 14.58 28.87
C GLY A 416 7.17 15.47 29.18
N PRO A 417 7.28 16.79 28.96
CA PRO A 417 6.22 17.76 29.27
C PRO A 417 4.90 17.42 28.59
N LYS A 418 3.77 17.77 29.22
CA LYS A 418 2.44 17.58 28.62
C LYS A 418 2.23 18.53 27.44
N PRO A 419 1.57 18.06 26.36
CA PRO A 419 1.25 18.90 25.21
C PRO A 419 -0.03 19.70 25.43
N ASP A 420 -0.21 20.73 24.60
CA ASP A 420 -1.50 21.39 24.40
C ASP A 420 -2.39 20.59 23.43
N LEU A 421 -1.77 19.86 22.49
CA LEU A 421 -2.45 19.04 21.50
C LEU A 421 -1.59 17.85 21.08
N VAL A 422 -2.21 16.69 20.89
CA VAL A 422 -1.60 15.51 20.25
C VAL A 422 -2.13 15.33 18.84
N ILE A 423 -1.24 15.05 17.88
CA ILE A 423 -1.60 14.76 16.49
C ILE A 423 -0.94 13.44 16.07
N GLY A 424 -1.73 12.49 15.55
CA GLY A 424 -1.20 11.30 14.86
C GLY A 424 -1.54 11.34 13.38
N PHE A 425 -0.53 11.44 12.51
CA PHE A 425 -0.77 11.39 11.07
C PHE A 425 -0.95 9.96 10.58
N ASN A 426 -1.86 9.76 9.63
CA ASN A 426 -2.08 8.46 8.98
C ASN A 426 -2.06 7.28 9.96
N ALA A 427 -2.75 7.45 11.09
CA ALA A 427 -2.42 6.75 12.33
C ALA A 427 -2.65 5.24 12.25
N GLY A 428 -3.63 4.79 11.44
CA GLY A 428 -3.94 3.37 11.31
C GLY A 428 -4.24 2.72 12.66
N LEU A 429 -5.09 3.34 13.48
CA LEU A 429 -5.32 2.94 14.87
C LEU A 429 -5.75 1.46 15.02
N ALA A 430 -6.42 0.92 14.01
CA ALA A 430 -6.83 -0.49 13.97
C ALA A 430 -5.74 -1.43 13.41
N ALA A 431 -4.78 -0.90 12.65
CA ALA A 431 -3.74 -1.69 12.00
C ALA A 431 -2.56 -2.00 12.95
N TYR A 432 -2.28 -1.14 13.93
CA TYR A 432 -1.11 -1.26 14.80
C TYR A 432 -1.49 -1.38 16.28
N SER A 433 -1.06 -2.49 16.91
CA SER A 433 -1.37 -2.81 18.31
C SER A 433 -0.70 -1.88 19.32
N ASN A 434 0.38 -1.19 18.94
CA ASN A 434 1.07 -0.22 19.79
C ASN A 434 0.21 1.01 20.14
N TRP A 435 -0.88 1.27 19.41
CA TRP A 435 -1.84 2.32 19.72
C TRP A 435 -2.66 2.04 20.97
N VAL A 436 -2.83 0.78 21.37
CA VAL A 436 -3.67 0.41 22.52
C VAL A 436 -3.25 1.15 23.79
N ASP A 437 -1.96 1.12 24.13
CA ASP A 437 -1.45 1.79 25.33
C ASP A 437 -1.35 3.31 25.14
N ALA A 438 -1.10 3.79 23.92
CA ALA A 438 -1.11 5.21 23.61
C ALA A 438 -2.51 5.83 23.81
N LEU A 439 -3.57 5.15 23.34
CA LEU A 439 -4.96 5.55 23.54
C LEU A 439 -5.36 5.55 25.02
N ARG A 440 -4.88 4.57 25.80
CA ARG A 440 -5.06 4.56 27.25
C ARG A 440 -4.40 5.76 27.92
N LYS A 441 -3.15 6.08 27.58
CA LYS A 441 -2.45 7.28 28.09
C LYS A 441 -3.20 8.57 27.73
N LEU A 442 -3.64 8.70 26.47
CA LEU A 442 -4.42 9.83 25.99
C LEU A 442 -5.69 10.06 26.83
N LYS A 443 -6.44 8.98 27.11
CA LYS A 443 -7.61 9.03 28.01
C LYS A 443 -7.23 9.40 29.43
N MET A 444 -6.26 8.69 30.02
CA MET A 444 -5.84 8.89 31.41
C MET A 444 -5.39 10.32 31.69
N GLU A 445 -4.73 10.95 30.72
CA GLU A 445 -4.26 12.31 30.82
C GLU A 445 -5.25 13.35 30.29
N ASN A 446 -6.38 12.91 29.74
CA ASN A 446 -7.44 13.74 29.16
C ASN A 446 -6.89 14.74 28.13
N LEU A 447 -6.01 14.27 27.23
CA LEU A 447 -5.29 15.13 26.28
C LEU A 447 -6.12 15.39 25.03
N PRO A 448 -6.27 16.66 24.57
CA PRO A 448 -6.82 16.94 23.25
C PRO A 448 -6.04 16.20 22.17
N VAL A 449 -6.73 15.47 21.30
CA VAL A 449 -6.10 14.65 20.28
C VAL A 449 -6.87 14.64 18.97
N TYR A 450 -6.12 14.73 17.88
CA TYR A 450 -6.61 14.51 16.52
C TYR A 450 -5.73 13.50 15.79
N PHE A 451 -6.36 12.73 14.92
CA PHE A 451 -5.73 11.77 14.03
C PHE A 451 -6.12 12.10 12.60
N THR A 452 -5.30 11.62 11.69
CA THR A 452 -5.69 11.51 10.29
C THR A 452 -5.55 10.10 9.77
N ASP A 453 -6.27 9.80 8.69
CA ASP A 453 -6.17 8.51 8.01
C ASP A 453 -6.38 8.62 6.51
N TYR A 454 -5.99 7.54 5.81
CA TYR A 454 -5.95 7.53 4.35
C TYR A 454 -7.33 7.52 3.70
N CYS A 455 -8.30 6.86 4.31
CA CYS A 455 -9.63 6.63 3.74
C CYS A 455 -10.70 6.44 4.82
N GLN A 456 -11.97 6.60 4.43
CA GLN A 456 -13.10 6.42 5.34
C GLN A 456 -13.18 5.00 5.92
N TYR A 457 -12.73 3.98 5.19
CA TYR A 457 -12.64 2.61 5.70
C TYR A 457 -11.72 2.53 6.94
N SER A 458 -10.51 3.09 6.85
CA SER A 458 -9.56 3.09 7.97
C SER A 458 -10.10 3.86 9.18
N VAL A 459 -10.79 4.99 8.93
CA VAL A 459 -11.45 5.77 9.98
C VAL A 459 -12.55 4.98 10.69
N ASP A 460 -13.40 4.26 9.94
CA ASP A 460 -14.44 3.42 10.54
C ASP A 460 -13.81 2.25 11.33
N CYS A 461 -12.70 1.68 10.83
CA CYS A 461 -11.94 0.67 11.58
C CYS A 461 -11.31 1.25 12.85
N ALA A 462 -10.84 2.50 12.84
CA ALA A 462 -10.26 3.18 14.00
C ALA A 462 -11.27 3.32 15.16
N ASN A 463 -12.57 3.28 14.89
CA ASN A 463 -13.60 3.31 15.92
C ASN A 463 -13.59 2.05 16.81
N PHE A 464 -13.20 0.87 16.27
CA PHE A 464 -13.16 -0.38 17.04
C PHE A 464 -12.22 -0.32 18.26
N PRO A 465 -10.93 0.06 18.14
CA PRO A 465 -10.07 0.20 19.32
C PRO A 465 -10.50 1.36 20.22
N ILE A 466 -11.05 2.46 19.69
CA ILE A 466 -11.51 3.60 20.51
C ILE A 466 -12.67 3.18 21.43
N GLU A 467 -13.71 2.56 20.87
CA GLU A 467 -14.88 2.11 21.64
C GLU A 467 -14.58 0.85 22.46
N GLY A 468 -13.88 -0.13 21.87
CA GLY A 468 -13.59 -1.41 22.50
C GLY A 468 -12.68 -1.30 23.73
N LEU A 469 -11.78 -0.30 23.76
CA LEU A 469 -10.98 0.03 24.94
C LEU A 469 -11.70 0.98 25.91
N GLY A 470 -12.92 1.42 25.57
CA GLY A 470 -13.66 2.43 26.32
C GLY A 470 -12.91 3.76 26.42
N VAL A 471 -12.11 4.12 25.41
CA VAL A 471 -11.29 5.34 25.42
C VAL A 471 -12.18 6.57 25.34
N GLY A 472 -13.17 6.53 24.45
CA GLY A 472 -14.09 7.62 24.22
C GLY A 472 -14.98 7.34 23.01
N LYS A 473 -15.49 8.40 22.38
CA LYS A 473 -16.18 8.34 21.09
C LYS A 473 -15.40 9.09 20.04
N MET A 474 -15.35 8.58 18.81
CA MET A 474 -14.75 9.30 17.69
C MET A 474 -15.63 10.50 17.31
N THR A 475 -15.02 11.67 17.11
CA THR A 475 -15.73 12.83 16.53
C THR A 475 -16.16 12.51 15.09
N LYS A 476 -17.20 13.17 14.57
CA LYS A 476 -17.56 13.03 13.15
C LYS A 476 -16.34 13.32 12.25
N PRO A 477 -15.87 12.34 11.44
CA PRO A 477 -14.74 12.55 10.55
C PRO A 477 -15.02 13.64 9.53
N ALA A 478 -14.00 14.40 9.18
CA ALA A 478 -14.05 15.45 8.17
C ALA A 478 -12.98 15.22 7.11
N VAL A 479 -13.27 15.56 5.86
CA VAL A 479 -12.27 15.57 4.80
C VAL A 479 -11.28 16.70 5.06
N ASN A 480 -9.99 16.39 5.04
CA ASN A 480 -8.93 17.37 5.10
C ASN A 480 -8.80 18.07 3.73
N PRO A 481 -9.04 19.39 3.66
CA PRO A 481 -8.88 20.12 2.40
C PRO A 481 -7.42 20.24 1.98
N PHE A 482 -6.46 20.00 2.88
CA PHE A 482 -5.02 20.00 2.64
C PHE A 482 -4.41 18.59 2.57
N ARG A 483 -5.22 17.57 2.26
CA ARG A 483 -4.73 16.20 2.01
C ARG A 483 -3.77 16.18 0.81
N SER A 484 -2.95 15.13 0.73
CA SER A 484 -2.08 14.91 -0.44
C SER A 484 -2.90 14.86 -1.74
N PRO A 485 -2.43 15.51 -2.82
CA PRO A 485 -3.07 15.44 -4.13
C PRO A 485 -2.72 14.17 -4.92
N ILE A 486 -1.97 13.23 -4.31
CA ILE A 486 -1.62 11.95 -4.90
C ILE A 486 -2.52 10.86 -4.36
N ARG A 487 -3.31 10.25 -5.24
CA ARG A 487 -4.05 9.04 -4.91
C ARG A 487 -3.05 7.89 -4.78
N LYS A 488 -3.16 7.13 -3.68
CA LYS A 488 -2.39 5.90 -3.54
C LYS A 488 -2.99 4.81 -4.42
N TYR A 489 -2.16 3.91 -4.93
CA TYR A 489 -2.60 2.76 -5.69
C TYR A 489 -2.82 1.55 -4.81
N CYS A 490 -4.02 0.97 -4.83
CA CYS A 490 -4.33 -0.28 -4.13
C CYS A 490 -4.67 -1.37 -5.15
N GLU A 491 -4.01 -2.52 -5.04
CA GLU A 491 -4.28 -3.68 -5.88
C GLU A 491 -5.57 -4.40 -5.47
N GLU A 492 -5.94 -4.32 -4.19
CA GLU A 492 -7.04 -5.08 -3.59
C GLU A 492 -8.40 -4.40 -3.74
N HIS A 493 -8.43 -3.07 -3.89
CA HIS A 493 -9.67 -2.31 -3.96
C HIS A 493 -9.54 -0.94 -4.66
N GLN A 494 -10.67 -0.40 -5.11
CA GLN A 494 -10.78 0.92 -5.75
C GLN A 494 -11.19 2.05 -4.80
N MET A 495 -11.19 1.86 -3.48
CA MET A 495 -11.52 2.95 -2.57
C MET A 495 -10.55 4.13 -2.75
N PRO A 496 -11.03 5.38 -2.70
CA PRO A 496 -10.16 6.54 -2.70
C PRO A 496 -9.39 6.60 -1.38
N TRP A 497 -8.07 6.74 -1.47
CA TRP A 497 -7.20 6.84 -0.31
C TRP A 497 -6.01 7.74 -0.61
N TYR A 498 -5.83 8.75 0.24
CA TYR A 498 -4.87 9.84 0.08
C TYR A 498 -4.18 10.05 1.42
N SER A 499 -2.90 10.42 1.44
CA SER A 499 -2.26 10.78 2.70
C SER A 499 -3.01 11.93 3.38
N ASN A 500 -3.24 11.78 4.69
CA ASN A 500 -3.96 12.72 5.54
C ASN A 500 -5.36 13.08 5.02
N ALA A 501 -6.10 12.15 4.39
CA ALA A 501 -7.39 12.44 3.74
C ALA A 501 -8.51 12.85 4.70
N PHE A 502 -8.59 12.19 5.86
CA PHE A 502 -9.66 12.40 6.84
C PHE A 502 -9.08 12.81 8.18
N ILE A 503 -9.73 13.75 8.88
CA ILE A 503 -9.39 14.21 10.23
C ILE A 503 -10.50 13.76 11.19
N PHE A 504 -10.12 13.23 12.35
CA PHE A 504 -11.03 12.93 13.45
C PHE A 504 -10.31 13.04 14.79
N GLY A 505 -11.03 13.34 15.87
CA GLY A 505 -10.53 13.36 17.25
C GLY A 505 -11.25 12.36 18.14
N ILE A 506 -10.89 12.36 19.42
CA ILE A 506 -11.52 11.52 20.44
C ILE A 506 -12.22 12.39 21.48
N GLU A 507 -13.48 12.08 21.73
CA GLU A 507 -14.27 12.64 22.82
C GLU A 507 -14.24 11.68 24.01
N TYR A 508 -13.51 12.04 25.05
CA TYR A 508 -13.49 11.26 26.29
C TYR A 508 -14.87 11.33 26.96
N GLY A 509 -15.33 10.18 27.46
CA GLY A 509 -16.62 10.01 28.13
C GLY A 509 -16.56 10.21 29.63
#